data_AF-A0A747KBW8-F1
#
_entry.id   AF-A0A747KBW8-F1
#
_cell.length_a   1.000
_cell.length_b   1.000
_cell.length_c   1.000
_cell.angle_alpha   90.00
_cell.angle_beta   90.00
_cell.angle_gamma   90.00
#
_symmetry.space_group_name_H-M   'P 1'
#
loop_
_entity.id
_entity.type
_entity.pdbx_description
1 polymer ?
#
loop_
_entity_poly.entity_id
_entity_poly.type
_entity_poly.pdbx_seq_one_letter_code
_entity_poly.pdbx_strand_id
1 'polypeptide(L)'
;MYRVYIRTFDQKVLDMFHTTSSDAARERFAELVNSTEYDGQKIGVALTRDNKQIAFHRFDAEEGTRHNWRGRTDEINLPRPVGRPTTVGGVRKNISISPECWEIAKKLGNGNASAGVSRALKAFNND
;
A
#
# COMPACT_ATOMS: atom_id res chain seq x y z
N MET A 1 0.43 -5.21 3.79
CA MET A 1 0.39 -5.73 2.40
C MET A 1 -1.03 -5.64 1.88
N TYR A 2 -1.23 -5.27 0.62
CA TYR A 2 -2.52 -5.28 -0.06
C TYR A 2 -2.82 -6.63 -0.69
N ARG A 3 -4.10 -7.01 -0.71
CA ARG A 3 -4.61 -8.13 -1.50
C ARG A 3 -5.83 -7.67 -2.29
N VAL A 4 -5.86 -8.02 -3.57
CA VAL A 4 -7.00 -7.84 -4.45
C VAL A 4 -7.40 -9.22 -4.95
N TYR A 5 -8.66 -9.62 -4.78
CA TYR A 5 -9.08 -10.96 -5.17
C TYR A 5 -10.55 -11.03 -5.55
N ILE A 6 -10.86 -11.96 -6.45
CA ILE A 6 -12.24 -12.32 -6.80
C ILE A 6 -12.70 -13.41 -5.84
N ARG A 7 -13.89 -13.26 -5.27
CA ARG A 7 -14.54 -14.30 -4.49
C ARG A 7 -15.99 -14.51 -4.92
N THR A 8 -16.42 -15.76 -4.84
CA THR A 8 -17.81 -16.15 -4.97
C THR A 8 -18.57 -15.89 -3.66
N PHE A 9 -19.90 -16.01 -3.70
CA PHE A 9 -20.76 -15.80 -2.53
C PHE A 9 -20.50 -16.80 -1.39
N ASP A 10 -20.08 -18.02 -1.70
CA ASP A 10 -19.62 -19.06 -0.76
C ASP A 10 -18.18 -18.81 -0.24
N GLN A 11 -17.63 -17.61 -0.47
CA GLN A 11 -16.31 -17.17 -0.01
C GLN A 11 -15.12 -17.92 -0.63
N LYS A 12 -15.33 -18.67 -1.73
CA LYS A 12 -14.23 -19.27 -2.48
C LYS A 12 -13.48 -18.19 -3.28
N VAL A 13 -12.16 -18.13 -3.10
CA VAL A 13 -11.30 -17.22 -3.87
C VAL A 13 -10.93 -17.87 -5.20
N LEU A 14 -11.11 -17.14 -6.30
CA LEU A 14 -10.82 -17.61 -7.66
C LEU A 14 -9.43 -17.17 -8.14
N ASP A 15 -9.11 -15.89 -7.94
CA ASP A 15 -7.82 -15.29 -8.26
C ASP A 15 -7.42 -14.33 -7.14
N MET A 16 -6.12 -14.25 -6.83
CA MET A 16 -5.59 -13.39 -5.77
C MET A 16 -4.27 -12.72 -6.18
N PHE A 17 -4.31 -11.40 -6.22
CA PHE A 17 -3.18 -10.52 -6.44
C PHE A 17 -2.67 -9.92 -5.12
N HIS A 18 -1.34 -9.90 -4.96
CA HIS A 18 -0.65 -9.39 -3.78
C HIS A 18 0.29 -8.24 -4.15
N THR A 19 0.29 -7.16 -3.38
CA THR A 19 1.24 -6.05 -3.59
C THR A 19 1.49 -5.24 -2.31
N THR A 20 2.62 -4.54 -2.25
CA THR A 20 2.90 -3.52 -1.24
C THR A 20 2.60 -2.11 -1.74
N SER A 21 2.45 -1.91 -3.06
CA SER A 21 2.11 -0.63 -3.68
C SER A 21 0.61 -0.36 -3.60
N SER A 22 0.23 0.80 -3.06
CA SER A 22 -1.17 1.23 -3.06
C SER A 22 -1.68 1.49 -4.47
N ASP A 23 -0.82 1.97 -5.36
CA ASP A 23 -1.22 2.34 -6.73
C ASP A 23 -1.46 1.08 -7.56
N ALA A 24 -0.56 0.09 -7.48
CA ALA A 24 -0.76 -1.21 -8.12
C ALA A 24 -2.01 -1.94 -7.57
N ALA A 25 -2.31 -1.77 -6.27
CA ALA A 25 -3.54 -2.34 -5.68
C ALA A 25 -4.80 -1.65 -6.23
N ARG A 26 -4.77 -0.32 -6.39
CA ARG A 26 -5.87 0.45 -6.99
C ARG A 26 -6.08 0.06 -8.45
N GLU A 27 -5.01 0.03 -9.23
CA GLU A 27 -5.06 -0.34 -10.65
C GLU A 27 -5.65 -1.73 -10.84
N ARG A 28 -5.15 -2.74 -10.11
CA ARG A 28 -5.69 -4.11 -10.21
C ARG A 28 -7.14 -4.19 -9.75
N PHE A 29 -7.53 -3.46 -8.71
CA PHE A 29 -8.93 -3.43 -8.27
C PHE A 29 -9.83 -2.78 -9.33
N ALA A 30 -9.40 -1.67 -9.92
CA ALA A 30 -10.16 -0.98 -10.97
C ALA A 30 -10.31 -1.83 -12.22
N GLU A 31 -9.25 -2.52 -12.65
CA GLU A 31 -9.28 -3.47 -13.76
C GLU A 31 -10.37 -4.54 -13.54
N LEU A 32 -10.39 -5.17 -12.36
CA LEU A 32 -11.35 -6.23 -12.06
C LEU A 32 -12.79 -5.69 -11.93
N VAL A 33 -12.99 -4.52 -11.29
CA VAL A 33 -14.32 -3.91 -11.14
C VAL A 33 -14.93 -3.49 -12.48
N ASN A 34 -14.09 -3.04 -13.41
CA ASN A 34 -14.53 -2.62 -14.74
C ASN A 34 -14.64 -3.78 -15.74
N SER A 35 -14.19 -4.99 -15.38
CA SER A 35 -14.47 -6.18 -16.18
C SER A 35 -15.96 -6.46 -16.23
N THR A 36 -16.46 -6.84 -17.40
CA THR A 36 -17.88 -7.24 -17.62
C THR A 36 -18.08 -8.75 -17.56
N GLU A 37 -17.03 -9.53 -17.28
CA GLU A 37 -17.05 -11.00 -17.31
C GLU A 37 -18.07 -11.59 -16.31
N TYR A 38 -18.30 -10.91 -15.20
CA TYR A 38 -19.08 -11.42 -14.07
C TYR A 38 -20.41 -10.68 -13.84
N ASP A 39 -20.85 -9.83 -14.77
CA ASP A 39 -22.02 -8.96 -14.60
C ASP A 39 -23.29 -9.74 -14.31
N GLY A 40 -24.04 -9.30 -13.29
CA GLY A 40 -25.25 -9.96 -12.82
C GLY A 40 -25.01 -11.24 -12.00
N GLN A 41 -23.76 -11.70 -11.86
CA GLN A 41 -23.43 -12.88 -11.06
C GLN A 41 -23.20 -12.51 -9.59
N LYS A 42 -23.50 -13.46 -8.68
CA LYS A 42 -23.23 -13.34 -7.23
C LYS A 42 -21.74 -13.56 -6.91
N ILE A 43 -20.89 -12.75 -7.54
CA ILE A 43 -19.44 -12.73 -7.41
C ILE A 43 -19.03 -11.31 -7.01
N GLY A 44 -17.90 -11.17 -6.32
CA GLY A 44 -17.38 -9.87 -5.97
C GLY A 44 -15.86 -9.78 -5.94
N VAL A 45 -15.37 -8.55 -6.06
CA VAL A 45 -13.96 -8.20 -5.96
C VAL A 45 -13.70 -7.57 -4.60
N ALA A 46 -12.77 -8.11 -3.84
CA ALA A 46 -12.35 -7.58 -2.56
C ALA A 46 -10.98 -6.92 -2.67
N LEU A 47 -10.85 -5.73 -2.07
CA LEU A 47 -9.58 -5.06 -1.81
C LEU A 47 -9.38 -4.99 -0.31
N THR A 48 -8.29 -5.61 0.16
CA THR A 48 -7.98 -5.70 1.59
C THR A 48 -6.54 -5.24 1.84
N ARG A 49 -6.28 -4.81 3.07
CA ARG A 49 -4.94 -4.54 3.57
C ARG A 49 -4.83 -5.05 4.99
N ASP A 50 -3.78 -5.80 5.29
CA ASP A 50 -3.49 -6.29 6.65
C ASP A 50 -4.71 -7.01 7.27
N ASN A 51 -5.37 -7.84 6.45
CA ASN A 51 -6.62 -8.57 6.74
C ASN A 51 -7.88 -7.71 6.98
N LYS A 52 -7.81 -6.39 6.81
CA LYS A 52 -8.96 -5.49 6.84
C LYS A 52 -9.48 -5.23 5.44
N GLN A 53 -10.78 -5.42 5.22
CA GLN A 53 -11.44 -5.07 3.96
C GLN A 53 -11.53 -3.54 3.82
N ILE A 54 -10.98 -3.02 2.73
CA ILE A 54 -11.02 -1.59 2.38
C ILE A 54 -12.21 -1.33 1.46
N ALA A 55 -12.34 -2.13 0.40
CA ALA A 55 -13.43 -2.03 -0.55
C ALA A 55 -13.93 -3.42 -0.96
N PHE A 56 -15.21 -3.48 -1.33
CA PHE A 56 -15.81 -4.69 -1.86
C PHE A 56 -16.84 -4.34 -2.92
N HIS A 57 -16.59 -4.82 -4.14
CA HIS A 57 -17.48 -4.71 -5.28
C HIS A 57 -18.29 -5.99 -5.47
N ARG A 58 -19.54 -5.85 -5.87
CA ARG A 58 -20.43 -6.93 -6.30
C ARG A 58 -20.86 -6.67 -7.74
N PHE A 59 -20.76 -7.68 -8.59
CA PHE A 59 -21.17 -7.58 -9.98
C PHE A 59 -22.69 -7.68 -10.20
N ASP A 60 -23.43 -8.12 -9.18
CA ASP A 60 -24.90 -8.11 -9.15
C ASP A 60 -25.50 -6.88 -8.45
N ALA A 61 -24.66 -5.93 -8.01
CA ALA A 61 -25.14 -4.73 -7.33
C ALA A 61 -25.50 -3.62 -8.33
N GLU A 62 -26.68 -3.02 -8.13
CA GLU A 62 -27.14 -1.87 -8.89
C GLU A 62 -26.14 -0.71 -8.80
N GLU A 63 -26.10 0.08 -9.88
CA GLU A 63 -25.28 1.29 -9.95
C GLU A 63 -25.66 2.28 -8.84
N GLY A 64 -24.67 3.02 -8.33
CA GLY A 64 -24.86 3.97 -7.23
C GLY A 64 -24.94 3.33 -5.83
N THR A 65 -25.06 2.01 -5.72
CA THR A 65 -25.01 1.35 -4.40
C THR A 65 -23.59 1.31 -3.83
N ARG A 66 -23.48 1.14 -2.51
CA ARG A 66 -22.18 1.06 -1.81
C ARG A 66 -21.27 -0.11 -2.25
N HIS A 67 -21.85 -1.09 -2.96
CA HIS A 67 -21.13 -2.26 -3.45
C HIS A 67 -20.88 -2.20 -4.97
N ASN A 68 -21.30 -1.11 -5.64
CA ASN A 68 -20.94 -0.85 -7.01
C ASN A 68 -19.83 0.22 -7.05
N TRP A 69 -18.61 -0.21 -7.38
CA TRP A 69 -17.42 0.64 -7.40
C TRP A 69 -17.06 1.14 -8.80
N ARG A 70 -17.84 0.78 -9.84
CA ARG A 70 -17.58 1.24 -11.21
C ARG A 70 -17.62 2.75 -11.27
N GLY A 71 -16.63 3.34 -11.92
CA GLY A 71 -16.45 4.79 -12.02
C GLY A 71 -16.09 5.51 -10.72
N ARG A 72 -15.88 4.79 -9.60
CA ARG A 72 -15.69 5.36 -8.25
C ARG A 72 -14.44 4.84 -7.54
N THR A 73 -13.56 4.14 -8.26
CA THR A 73 -12.35 3.54 -7.68
C THR A 73 -11.36 4.57 -7.15
N ASP A 74 -11.42 5.81 -7.63
CA ASP A 74 -10.60 6.92 -7.15
C ASP A 74 -11.05 7.46 -5.78
N GLU A 75 -12.31 7.20 -5.39
CA GLU A 75 -12.84 7.55 -4.06
C GLU A 75 -12.29 6.64 -2.96
N ILE A 76 -11.66 5.51 -3.32
CA ILE A 76 -11.15 4.54 -2.35
C ILE A 76 -10.00 5.16 -1.57
N ASN A 77 -10.25 5.40 -0.29
CA ASN A 77 -9.21 5.81 0.66
C ASN A 77 -8.29 4.62 0.96
N LEU A 78 -7.31 4.42 0.08
CA LEU A 78 -6.22 3.50 0.32
C LEU A 78 -5.24 4.17 1.29
N PRO A 79 -5.10 3.67 2.52
CA PRO A 79 -4.12 4.22 3.44
C PRO A 79 -2.76 4.08 2.77
N ARG A 80 -2.13 5.17 2.31
CA ARG A 80 -0.79 5.06 1.72
C ARG A 80 0.10 4.35 2.74
N PRO A 81 1.02 3.46 2.33
CA PRO A 81 2.10 3.10 3.23
C PRO A 81 2.63 4.42 3.78
N VAL A 82 2.71 4.58 5.10
CA VAL A 82 3.41 5.73 5.69
C VAL A 82 4.81 5.59 5.12
N GLY A 83 5.08 6.34 4.06
CA GLY A 83 6.26 6.15 3.24
C GLY A 83 7.42 6.52 4.11
N ARG A 84 8.20 5.53 4.54
CA ARG A 84 9.58 5.81 4.90
C ARG A 84 10.20 6.43 3.65
N PRO A 85 10.76 7.64 3.71
CA PRO A 85 11.18 8.39 2.54
C PRO A 85 11.97 7.51 1.55
N THR A 86 11.54 7.48 0.30
CA THR A 86 12.34 6.92 -0.79
C THR A 86 13.53 7.85 -0.98
N THR A 87 14.71 7.48 -0.48
CA THR A 87 15.92 8.27 -0.70
C THR A 87 16.34 8.09 -2.17
N VAL A 88 15.83 8.94 -3.05
CA VAL A 88 16.38 9.09 -4.41
C VAL A 88 17.83 9.53 -4.26
N GLY A 89 18.78 8.70 -4.72
CA GLY A 89 20.23 8.97 -4.66
C GLY A 89 20.98 8.41 -3.44
N GLY A 90 20.34 7.64 -2.55
CA GLY A 90 21.01 7.01 -1.41
C GLY A 90 21.43 5.56 -1.69
N VAL A 91 22.70 5.20 -1.42
CA VAL A 91 23.14 3.79 -1.43
C VAL A 91 22.84 3.16 -0.07
N ARG A 92 22.16 2.01 -0.06
CA ARG A 92 21.90 1.25 1.18
C ARG A 92 23.13 0.41 1.55
N LYS A 93 23.61 0.56 2.78
CA LYS A 93 24.68 -0.25 3.38
C LYS A 93 24.23 -0.81 4.72
N ASN A 94 24.59 -2.06 5.00
CA ASN A 94 24.45 -2.64 6.33
C ASN A 94 25.74 -2.32 7.11
N ILE A 95 25.59 -1.65 8.25
CA ILE A 95 26.70 -1.30 9.13
C ILE A 95 26.38 -1.72 10.57
N SER A 96 27.42 -2.03 11.33
CA SER A 96 27.33 -2.17 12.78
C SER A 96 27.54 -0.79 13.40
N ILE A 97 26.66 -0.39 14.32
CA ILE A 97 26.74 0.89 15.04
C ILE A 97 26.45 0.62 16.51
N SER A 98 27.17 1.29 17.40
CA SER A 98 26.92 1.12 18.84
C SER A 98 25.54 1.67 19.23
N PRO A 99 24.92 1.17 20.31
CA PRO A 99 23.64 1.68 20.78
C PRO A 99 23.66 3.19 21.07
N GLU A 100 24.75 3.71 21.62
CA GLU A 100 24.91 5.13 21.96
C GLU A 100 24.91 6.00 20.69
N CYS A 101 25.69 5.59 19.68
CA CYS A 101 25.75 6.26 18.39
C CYS A 101 24.40 6.20 17.64
N TRP A 102 23.64 5.12 17.81
CA TRP A 102 22.30 4.99 17.26
C TRP A 102 21.32 6.00 17.87
N GLU A 103 21.35 6.17 19.19
CA GLU A 103 20.51 7.17 19.87
C GLU A 103 20.91 8.61 19.49
N ILE A 104 22.21 8.90 19.36
CA ILE A 104 22.70 10.19 18.86
C ILE A 104 22.17 10.45 17.44
N ALA A 105 22.26 9.46 16.55
CA ALA A 105 21.75 9.59 15.19
C ALA A 105 20.23 9.84 15.16
N LYS A 106 19.44 9.18 16.02
CA LYS A 106 18.00 9.48 16.13
C LYS A 106 17.75 10.92 16.58
N LYS A 107 18.48 11.41 17.59
CA LYS A 107 18.35 12.79 18.08
C LYS A 107 18.69 13.80 16.98
N LEU A 108 19.82 13.63 16.29
CA LEU A 108 20.25 14.49 15.18
C LEU A 108 19.27 14.49 14.00
N GLY A 109 18.56 13.39 13.79
CA GLY A 109 17.60 13.20 12.70
C GLY A 109 16.13 13.39 13.08
N ASN A 110 15.82 14.02 14.22
CA ASN A 110 14.44 14.21 14.72
C ASN A 110 13.62 12.90 14.72
N GLY A 111 14.20 11.82 15.25
CA GLY A 111 13.61 10.48 15.29
C GLY A 111 13.96 9.58 14.11
N ASN A 112 14.61 10.11 13.06
CA ASN A 112 15.09 9.34 11.92
C ASN A 112 16.63 9.18 11.95
N ALA A 113 17.11 8.02 12.40
CA ALA A 113 18.53 7.72 12.51
C ALA A 113 19.31 7.91 11.19
N SER A 114 18.74 7.54 10.04
CA SER A 114 19.41 7.72 8.74
C SER A 114 19.63 9.19 8.40
N ALA A 115 18.65 10.05 8.72
CA ALA A 115 18.79 11.50 8.52
C ALA A 115 19.87 12.09 9.44
N GLY A 116 19.97 11.62 10.68
CA GLY A 116 21.03 12.03 11.61
C GLY A 116 22.41 11.62 11.13
N VAL A 117 22.59 10.39 10.64
CA VAL A 117 23.86 9.93 10.04
C VAL A 117 24.24 10.82 8.85
N SER A 118 23.31 11.09 7.93
CA SER A 118 23.59 11.96 6.78
C SER A 118 23.96 13.39 7.18
N ARG A 119 23.32 13.95 8.21
CA ARG A 119 23.66 15.29 8.73
C ARG A 119 25.05 15.32 9.34
N ALA A 120 25.39 14.34 10.17
CA ALA A 120 26.72 14.22 10.78
C ALA A 120 27.82 14.13 9.72
N LEU A 121 27.64 13.28 8.70
CA LEU A 121 28.61 13.15 7.60
C LEU A 121 28.73 14.40 6.74
N LYS A 122 27.64 15.14 6.52
CA LYS A 122 27.69 16.43 5.81
C LYS A 122 28.39 17.52 6.63
N ALA A 123 28.19 17.54 7.94
CA ALA A 123 28.87 18.48 8.84
C ALA A 123 30.38 18.23 8.84
N PHE A 124 30.82 16.97 8.87
CA PHE A 124 32.24 16.61 8.80
C PHE A 124 32.94 17.09 7.52
N ASN A 125 32.22 17.21 6.40
CA ASN A 125 32.78 17.69 5.13
C ASN A 125 32.79 19.23 5.00
N ASN A 126 32.20 19.95 5.95
CA ASN A 126 32.16 21.42 5.96
C ASN A 126 33.13 22.03 6.98
N ASP A 127 33.92 21.20 7.68
CA ASP A 127 35.08 21.57 8.49
C ASP A 127 36.38 21.26 7.71
#